data_AF-A0A8H7ZMU8-F1
#
_entry.id   AF-A0A8H7ZMU8-F1
#
_cell.length_a   1.000
_cell.length_b   1.000
_cell.length_c   1.000
_cell.angle_alpha   90.00
_cell.angle_beta   90.00
_cell.angle_gamma   90.00
#
_symmetry.space_group_name_H-M   'P 1'
#
loop_
_entity.id
_entity.type
_entity.pdbx_description
1 polymer ?
#
loop_
_entity_poly.entity_id
_entity_poly.type
_entity_poly.pdbx_seq_one_letter_code
_entity_poly.pdbx_strand_id
1 'polypeptide(L)'
;PTDVAPLHVGRLRPHVFKDFETYVGAALRRISVPSSPEAARTPLVAPDSIAEYERKLSPRRLEVAVIWTLRALIGPVIESLIVVDRCLYLMEQAPPRRSVESESESESDAAAAVSVTLLTPFDRIVSPRNFCIVASKVSLPGATTTT
;
A
#
# COMPACT_ATOMS: atom_id res chain seq x y z
N PRO A 1 3.75 -22.45 -20.45
CA PRO A 1 3.49 -21.24 -19.65
C PRO A 1 3.53 -21.60 -18.15
N THR A 2 4.70 -21.51 -17.54
CA THR A 2 4.85 -21.73 -16.09
C THR A 2 4.34 -20.49 -15.36
N ASP A 3 3.16 -20.60 -14.77
CA ASP A 3 2.61 -19.64 -13.82
C ASP A 3 3.46 -19.66 -12.55
N VAL A 4 4.60 -18.97 -12.59
CA VAL A 4 5.49 -18.85 -11.43
C VAL A 4 5.02 -17.66 -10.63
N ALA A 5 4.13 -17.92 -9.67
CA ALA A 5 3.83 -16.94 -8.64
C ALA A 5 5.16 -16.42 -8.05
N PRO A 6 5.31 -15.09 -7.84
CA PRO A 6 6.57 -14.53 -7.37
C PRO A 6 7.00 -15.20 -6.07
N LEU A 7 8.25 -15.66 -6.02
CA LEU A 7 8.84 -16.30 -4.85
C LEU A 7 8.96 -15.29 -3.71
N HIS A 8 8.20 -15.50 -2.64
CA HIS A 8 8.22 -14.67 -1.45
C HIS A 8 9.06 -15.31 -0.35
N VAL A 9 10.19 -14.70 0.00
CA VAL A 9 11.04 -15.15 1.13
C VAL A 9 10.33 -14.98 2.48
N GLY A 10 9.36 -14.07 2.57
CA GLY A 10 8.62 -13.76 3.80
C GLY A 10 9.51 -13.16 4.90
N ARG A 11 9.03 -13.18 6.15
CA ARG A 11 9.77 -12.62 7.30
C ARG A 11 10.91 -13.55 7.74
N LEU A 12 12.12 -13.01 7.78
CA LEU A 12 13.31 -13.66 8.34
C LEU A 12 13.58 -13.14 9.77
N ARG A 13 14.32 -13.92 10.57
CA ARG A 13 14.68 -13.54 11.94
C ARG A 13 15.78 -12.47 11.92
N PRO A 14 15.76 -11.45 12.80
CA PRO A 14 16.71 -10.33 12.75
C PRO A 14 18.20 -10.73 12.71
N HIS A 15 18.59 -11.79 13.43
CA HIS A 15 19.99 -12.23 13.48
C HIS A 15 20.54 -12.73 12.14
N VAL A 16 19.70 -13.04 11.13
CA VAL A 16 20.20 -13.52 9.83
C VAL A 16 20.69 -12.39 8.93
N PHE A 17 20.46 -11.12 9.31
CA PHE A 17 20.86 -9.93 8.55
C PHE A 17 22.27 -9.43 8.92
N LYS A 18 23.07 -10.20 9.68
CA LYS A 18 24.43 -9.82 10.08
C LYS A 18 25.43 -9.77 8.92
N ASP A 19 25.28 -10.66 7.95
CA ASP A 19 26.15 -10.78 6.77
C ASP A 19 25.35 -11.39 5.60
N PHE A 20 25.81 -11.13 4.37
CA PHE A 20 25.08 -11.50 3.16
C PHE A 20 24.96 -13.03 3.00
N GLU A 21 26.01 -13.77 3.34
CA GLU A 21 26.04 -15.23 3.27
C GLU A 21 25.00 -15.87 4.21
N THR A 22 24.96 -15.42 5.48
CA THR A 22 23.97 -15.89 6.46
C THR A 22 22.55 -15.58 6.02
N TYR A 23 22.33 -14.40 5.45
CA TYR A 23 21.04 -14.01 4.88
C TYR A 23 20.63 -14.94 3.72
N VAL A 24 21.52 -15.17 2.75
CA VAL A 24 21.26 -16.02 1.58
C VAL A 24 20.95 -17.46 2.03
N GLY A 25 21.73 -18.02 2.95
CA GLY A 25 21.48 -19.36 3.48
C GLY A 25 20.12 -19.47 4.18
N ALA A 26 19.72 -18.46 4.95
CA ALA A 26 18.40 -18.44 5.59
C ALA A 26 17.25 -18.26 4.57
N ALA A 27 17.45 -17.42 3.55
CA ALA A 27 16.47 -17.18 2.49
C ALA A 27 16.24 -18.44 1.65
N LEU A 28 17.32 -19.10 1.18
CA LEU A 28 17.26 -20.32 0.36
C LEU A 28 16.52 -21.46 1.08
N ARG A 29 16.82 -21.68 2.37
CA ARG A 29 16.08 -22.65 3.20
C ARG A 29 14.59 -22.33 3.26
N ARG A 30 14.23 -21.05 3.29
CA ARG A 30 12.84 -20.61 3.43
C ARG A 30 12.03 -20.74 2.16
N ILE A 31 12.66 -20.55 1.00
CA ILE A 31 12.03 -20.78 -0.31
C ILE A 31 12.11 -22.25 -0.77
N SER A 32 12.44 -23.18 0.15
CA SER A 32 12.49 -24.63 -0.08
C SER A 32 13.37 -25.06 -1.25
N VAL A 33 14.44 -24.30 -1.55
CA VAL A 33 15.48 -24.77 -2.47
C VAL A 33 16.21 -25.92 -1.76
N PRO A 34 16.19 -27.14 -2.32
CA PRO A 34 16.71 -28.32 -1.62
C PRO A 34 18.18 -28.10 -1.25
N SER A 35 18.53 -28.41 0.00
CA SER A 35 19.92 -28.33 0.50
C SER A 35 20.65 -29.68 0.38
N SER A 36 20.30 -30.48 -0.64
CA SER A 36 20.99 -31.74 -0.94
C SER A 36 22.45 -31.45 -1.31
N PRO A 37 23.42 -32.33 -1.00
CA PRO A 37 24.81 -32.20 -1.47
C PRO A 37 24.91 -32.05 -3.01
N GLU A 38 23.93 -32.53 -3.77
CA GLU A 38 23.83 -32.27 -5.22
C GLU A 38 23.36 -30.84 -5.55
N ALA A 39 22.47 -30.28 -4.75
CA ALA A 39 21.98 -28.91 -4.91
C ALA A 39 23.01 -27.85 -4.47
N ALA A 40 23.94 -28.21 -3.57
CA ALA A 40 25.12 -27.41 -3.25
C ALA A 40 26.09 -27.25 -4.44
N ARG A 41 25.97 -28.08 -5.48
CA ARG A 41 26.69 -27.96 -6.75
C ARG A 41 25.97 -27.09 -7.78
N THR A 42 24.75 -26.64 -7.49
CA THR A 42 24.04 -25.68 -8.34
C THR A 42 24.73 -24.31 -8.17
N PRO A 43 25.04 -23.57 -9.25
CA PRO A 43 25.79 -22.31 -9.18
C PRO A 43 25.10 -21.18 -8.38
N LEU A 44 23.89 -21.42 -7.86
CA LEU A 44 23.15 -20.50 -7.01
C LEU A 44 23.51 -20.60 -5.52
N VAL A 45 24.09 -21.71 -5.07
CA VAL A 45 24.21 -22.07 -3.63
C VAL A 45 25.66 -22.30 -3.20
N ALA A 46 26.61 -22.34 -4.15
CA ALA A 46 28.02 -22.52 -3.83
C ALA A 46 28.58 -21.28 -3.08
N PRO A 47 29.35 -21.43 -2.00
CA PRO A 47 29.91 -20.29 -1.25
C PRO A 47 30.69 -19.31 -2.14
N ASP A 48 31.48 -19.84 -3.07
CA ASP A 48 32.26 -19.04 -4.03
C ASP A 48 31.36 -18.20 -4.94
N SER A 49 30.19 -18.73 -5.31
CA SER A 49 29.20 -18.01 -6.11
C SER A 49 28.57 -16.85 -5.33
N ILE A 50 28.27 -17.06 -4.04
CA ILE A 50 27.70 -16.03 -3.15
C ILE A 50 28.69 -14.88 -2.99
N ALA A 51 29.97 -15.19 -2.76
CA ALA A 51 31.03 -14.18 -2.64
C ALA A 51 31.24 -13.40 -3.95
N GLU A 52 31.19 -14.08 -5.10
CA GLU A 52 31.25 -13.41 -6.40
C GLU A 52 30.04 -12.48 -6.63
N TYR A 53 28.83 -12.94 -6.29
CA TYR A 53 27.62 -12.12 -6.37
C TYR A 53 27.73 -10.87 -5.49
N GLU A 54 28.17 -11.03 -4.24
CA GLU A 54 28.37 -9.90 -3.34
C GLU A 54 29.41 -8.93 -3.90
N ARG A 55 30.56 -9.41 -4.39
CA ARG A 55 31.59 -8.56 -5.01
C ARG A 55 31.05 -7.79 -6.22
N LYS A 56 30.26 -8.44 -7.07
CA LYS A 56 29.69 -7.85 -8.28
C LYS A 56 28.62 -6.79 -7.98
N LEU A 57 27.82 -7.00 -6.94
CA LEU A 57 26.67 -6.14 -6.61
C LEU A 57 26.97 -5.11 -5.51
N SER A 58 28.01 -5.30 -4.70
CA SER A 58 28.42 -4.36 -3.65
C SER A 58 28.59 -2.92 -4.16
N PRO A 59 29.22 -2.66 -5.32
CA PRO A 59 29.32 -1.30 -5.86
C PRO A 59 27.97 -0.64 -6.16
N ARG A 60 26.92 -1.44 -6.43
CA ARG A 60 25.58 -0.96 -6.78
C ARG A 60 24.68 -0.75 -5.56
N ARG A 61 25.20 -0.94 -4.34
CA ARG A 61 24.44 -0.69 -3.09
C ARG A 61 23.90 0.75 -3.03
N LEU A 62 24.65 1.71 -3.58
CA LEU A 62 24.21 3.10 -3.64
C LEU A 62 23.01 3.28 -4.57
N GLU A 63 22.96 2.61 -5.72
CA GLU A 63 21.83 2.67 -6.64
C GLU A 63 20.54 2.20 -5.95
N VAL A 64 20.63 1.10 -5.19
CA VAL A 64 19.52 0.58 -4.39
C VAL A 64 19.09 1.63 -3.35
N ALA A 65 20.03 2.20 -2.59
CA ALA A 65 19.74 3.25 -1.61
C ALA A 65 19.04 4.47 -2.23
N VAL A 66 19.45 4.88 -3.44
CA VAL A 66 18.80 5.96 -4.20
C VAL A 66 17.35 5.59 -4.53
N ILE A 67 17.10 4.40 -5.07
CA ILE A 67 15.74 3.94 -5.40
C ILE A 67 14.85 3.89 -4.15
N TRP A 68 15.36 3.38 -3.03
CA TRP A 68 14.62 3.35 -1.76
C TRP A 68 14.32 4.76 -1.23
N THR A 69 15.28 5.68 -1.37
CA THR A 69 15.10 7.09 -0.98
C THR A 69 14.04 7.76 -1.85
N LEU A 70 14.12 7.60 -3.18
CA LEU A 70 13.12 8.11 -4.11
C LEU A 70 11.73 7.55 -3.79
N ARG A 71 11.62 6.24 -3.53
CA ARG A 71 10.36 5.61 -3.11
C ARG A 71 9.84 6.23 -1.81
N ALA A 72 10.71 6.45 -0.82
CA ALA A 72 10.32 7.03 0.47
C ALA A 72 9.88 8.50 0.35
N LEU A 73 10.49 9.27 -0.55
CA LEU A 73 10.14 10.68 -0.80
C LEU A 73 8.87 10.84 -1.62
N ILE A 74 8.73 10.06 -2.69
CA ILE A 74 7.63 10.20 -3.66
C ILE A 74 6.37 9.45 -3.20
N GLY A 75 6.52 8.35 -2.46
CA GLY A 75 5.41 7.52 -1.98
C GLY A 75 4.31 8.33 -1.28
N PRO A 76 4.61 9.14 -0.26
CA PRO A 76 3.62 9.96 0.44
C PRO A 76 2.91 10.97 -0.47
N VAL A 77 3.62 11.52 -1.46
CA VAL A 77 3.04 12.47 -2.42
C VAL A 77 2.03 11.78 -3.33
N ILE A 78 2.39 10.62 -3.89
CA ILE A 78 1.50 9.83 -4.74
C ILE A 78 0.28 9.36 -3.95
N GLU A 79 0.47 8.86 -2.73
CA GLU A 79 -0.63 8.43 -1.86
C GLU A 79 -1.60 9.60 -1.58
N SER A 80 -1.08 10.80 -1.30
CA SER A 80 -1.89 12.01 -1.09
C SER A 80 -2.67 12.41 -2.34
N LEU A 81 -2.04 12.34 -3.53
CA LEU A 81 -2.72 12.63 -4.80
C LEU A 81 -3.90 11.68 -5.05
N ILE A 82 -3.71 10.38 -4.80
CA ILE A 82 -4.78 9.37 -4.93
C ILE A 82 -5.92 9.69 -3.97
N VAL A 83 -5.63 10.05 -2.72
CA VAL A 83 -6.65 10.40 -1.72
C VAL A 83 -7.46 11.63 -2.16
N VAL A 84 -6.79 12.67 -2.65
CA VAL A 84 -7.44 13.89 -3.15
C VAL A 84 -8.30 13.59 -4.37
N ASP A 85 -7.78 12.87 -5.36
CA ASP A 85 -8.52 12.44 -6.56
C ASP A 85 -9.83 11.71 -6.19
N ARG A 86 -9.75 10.72 -5.29
CA ARG A 86 -10.92 9.97 -4.84
C ARG A 86 -11.90 10.81 -4.03
N CYS A 87 -11.40 11.76 -3.23
CA CYS A 87 -12.24 12.69 -2.49
C CYS A 87 -13.00 13.62 -3.45
N LEU A 88 -12.31 14.21 -4.44
CA LEU A 88 -12.90 15.09 -5.43
C LEU A 88 -13.94 14.37 -6.27
N TYR A 89 -13.63 13.16 -6.75
CA TYR A 89 -14.59 12.32 -7.48
C TYR A 89 -15.89 12.16 -6.69
N LEU A 90 -15.83 11.82 -5.40
CA LEU A 90 -17.02 11.66 -4.57
C LEU A 90 -17.78 12.98 -4.34
N MET A 91 -17.08 14.11 -4.26
CA MET A 91 -17.70 15.42 -4.16
C MET A 91 -18.41 15.83 -5.45
N GLU A 92 -17.86 15.48 -6.61
CA GLU A 92 -18.48 15.72 -7.93
C GLU A 92 -19.69 14.83 -8.18
N GLN A 93 -19.65 13.57 -7.72
CA GLN A 93 -20.78 12.65 -7.83
C GLN A 93 -21.86 12.91 -6.78
N ALA A 94 -21.57 13.67 -5.71
CA ALA A 94 -22.55 14.05 -4.72
C ALA A 94 -23.56 15.03 -5.35
N PRO A 95 -24.88 14.78 -5.25
CA PRO A 95 -25.88 15.70 -5.77
C PRO A 95 -25.69 17.07 -5.11
N PRO A 96 -25.73 18.17 -5.89
CA PRO A 96 -25.55 19.51 -5.34
C PRO A 96 -26.56 19.71 -4.21
N ARG A 97 -26.09 20.26 -3.08
CA ARG A 97 -27.01 20.81 -2.07
C ARG A 97 -27.83 21.86 -2.80
N ARG A 98 -29.10 21.58 -3.11
CA ARG A 98 -30.02 22.61 -3.56
C ARG A 98 -29.97 23.71 -2.49
N SER A 99 -29.37 24.84 -2.85
CA SER A 99 -29.53 26.08 -2.10
C SER A 99 -31.03 26.30 -2.02
N VAL A 100 -31.53 26.43 -0.80
CA VAL A 100 -32.92 26.76 -0.52
C VAL A 100 -33.13 28.19 -1.03
N GLU A 101 -33.41 28.33 -2.31
CA GLU A 101 -34.03 29.51 -2.90
C GLU A 101 -35.23 29.03 -3.72
N SER A 102 -36.39 29.24 -3.09
CA SER A 102 -37.73 29.38 -3.65
C SER A 102 -38.47 28.12 -4.14
N GLU A 103 -39.48 27.79 -3.32
CA GLU A 103 -40.87 27.48 -3.65
C GLU A 103 -41.22 26.41 -4.72
N SER A 104 -42.07 25.49 -4.28
CA SER A 104 -43.08 24.75 -5.06
C SER A 104 -42.59 23.86 -6.22
N GLU A 105 -42.45 22.55 -5.95
CA GLU A 105 -43.43 21.51 -6.35
C GLU A 105 -42.79 20.11 -6.49
N SER A 106 -43.58 19.13 -6.07
CA SER A 106 -43.51 17.68 -6.36
C SER A 106 -42.56 16.80 -5.55
N GLU A 107 -43.16 16.17 -4.53
CA GLU A 107 -42.68 15.02 -3.77
C GLU A 107 -42.46 13.78 -4.67
N SER A 108 -41.24 13.23 -4.68
CA SER A 108 -40.97 11.77 -4.66
C SER A 108 -39.49 11.42 -4.77
N ASP A 109 -38.61 12.35 -5.17
CA ASP A 109 -37.16 12.15 -5.12
C ASP A 109 -36.49 13.25 -4.28
N ALA A 110 -36.62 13.12 -2.96
CA ALA A 110 -35.76 13.86 -2.03
C ALA A 110 -34.34 13.31 -2.16
N ALA A 111 -33.62 13.78 -3.19
CA ALA A 111 -32.21 13.51 -3.45
C ALA A 111 -31.43 13.89 -2.19
N ALA A 112 -31.19 12.90 -1.35
CA ALA A 112 -30.61 13.14 -0.05
C ALA A 112 -29.18 13.65 -0.25
N ALA A 113 -28.92 14.84 0.28
CA ALA A 113 -27.63 15.50 0.12
C ALA A 113 -26.53 14.57 0.66
N VAL A 114 -25.50 14.28 -0.13
CA VAL A 114 -24.36 13.48 0.30
C VAL A 114 -23.29 14.42 0.83
N SER A 115 -22.80 14.18 2.03
CA SER A 115 -21.64 14.86 2.62
C SER A 115 -20.41 13.97 2.49
N VAL A 116 -19.34 14.50 1.91
CA VAL A 116 -18.06 13.79 1.78
C VAL A 116 -17.06 14.45 2.72
N THR A 117 -16.34 13.66 3.51
CA THR A 117 -15.36 14.15 4.48
C THR A 117 -14.13 13.25 4.50
N LEU A 118 -12.94 13.86 4.51
CA LEU A 118 -11.67 13.16 4.69
C LEU A 118 -11.29 13.17 6.17
N LEU A 119 -11.15 11.98 6.76
CA LEU A 119 -10.77 11.79 8.15
C LEU A 119 -9.37 11.19 8.27
N THR A 120 -8.64 11.62 9.29
CA THR A 120 -7.41 10.96 9.75
C THR A 120 -7.72 10.28 11.09
N PRO A 121 -8.21 9.02 11.08
CA PRO A 121 -8.63 8.34 12.30
C PRO A 121 -7.47 7.95 13.22
N PHE A 122 -6.24 8.03 12.72
CA PHE A 122 -5.03 7.73 13.47
C PHE A 122 -4.18 9.00 13.66
N ASP A 123 -3.37 9.00 14.72
CA ASP A 123 -2.34 10.02 14.93
C ASP A 123 -1.42 10.07 13.71
N ARG A 124 -1.23 11.27 13.15
CA ARG A 124 -0.39 11.51 11.98
C ARG A 124 1.08 11.23 12.26
N ILE A 125 1.52 11.27 13.52
CA ILE A 125 2.90 10.93 13.89
C ILE A 125 3.09 9.41 13.85
N VAL A 126 2.12 8.65 14.36
CA VAL A 126 2.22 7.18 14.48
C VAL A 126 1.79 6.47 13.18
N SER A 127 0.86 7.05 12.44
CA SER A 127 0.29 6.47 11.23
C SER A 127 -0.08 7.54 10.19
N PRO A 128 0.92 8.23 9.61
CA PRO A 128 0.70 9.34 8.67
C PRO A 128 -0.02 8.93 7.37
N ARG A 129 -0.09 7.63 7.08
CA ARG A 129 -0.55 7.08 5.78
C ARG A 129 -1.95 6.49 5.81
N ASN A 130 -2.65 6.59 6.94
CA ASN A 130 -3.99 6.04 7.07
C ASN A 130 -5.05 7.15 7.01
N PHE A 131 -5.79 7.19 5.91
CA PHE A 131 -6.88 8.11 5.66
C PHE A 131 -8.18 7.35 5.45
N CYS A 132 -9.29 7.95 5.87
CA CYS A 132 -10.63 7.44 5.58
C CYS A 132 -11.44 8.51 4.86
N ILE A 133 -12.00 8.15 3.71
CA ILE A 133 -12.99 8.98 3.05
C ILE A 133 -14.36 8.48 3.47
N VAL A 134 -15.16 9.36 4.08
CA VAL A 134 -16.51 9.06 4.53
C VAL A 134 -17.49 9.83 3.68
N ALA A 135 -18.35 9.12 2.96
CA ALA A 135 -19.50 9.68 2.30
C ALA A 135 -20.75 9.28 3.08
N SER A 136 -21.49 10.25 3.60
CA SER A 136 -22.72 10.02 4.36
C SER A 136 -23.91 10.72 3.72
N LYS A 137 -25.05 10.03 3.72
CA LYS A 137 -26.33 10.60 3.32
C LYS A 137 -26.84 11.49 4.45
N VAL A 138 -26.97 12.79 4.20
CA VAL A 138 -27.53 13.76 5.13
C VAL A 138 -29.04 13.65 5.06
N SER A 139 -29.68 13.12 6.11
CA SER A 139 -31.13 13.24 6.26
C SER A 139 -31.45 14.64 6.79
N LEU A 140 -32.37 15.34 6.13
CA LEU A 140 -32.87 16.61 6.63
C LEU A 140 -33.57 16.41 8.00
N PRO A 141 -33.38 17.31 8.97
CA PRO A 141 -34.09 17.26 10.25
C PRO A 141 -35.59 17.44 10.00
N GLY A 142 -36.35 16.34 10.06
CA GLY A 142 -37.78 16.29 9.75
C GLY A 142 -38.30 14.87 9.47
N ALA A 143 -37.43 13.95 9.05
CA ALA A 143 -37.78 12.54 8.91
C ALA A 143 -37.79 11.83 10.27
N THR A 144 -38.89 11.98 11.01
CA THR A 144 -39.23 11.09 12.13
C THR A 144 -39.47 9.69 11.56
N THR A 145 -38.50 8.79 11.70
CA THR A 145 -38.70 7.37 11.43
C THR A 145 -39.61 6.81 12.52
N THR A 146 -40.91 6.72 12.22
CA THR A 146 -41.83 5.85 12.96
C THR A 146 -41.68 4.45 12.36
N THR A 147 -41.21 3.49 13.14
CA THR A 147 -41.61 2.07 13.07
C THR A 147 -41.21 1.41 14.38
#